data_AF-A0A3M5P301-F1
#
_entry.id   AF-A0A3M5P301-F1
#
_cell.length_a   1.000
_cell.length_b   1.000
_cell.length_c   1.000
_cell.angle_alpha   90.00
_cell.angle_beta   90.00
_cell.angle_gamma   90.00
#
_symmetry.space_group_name_H-M   'P 1'
#
loop_
_entity.id
_entity.type
_entity.pdbx_description
1 polymer ?
#
loop_
_entity_poly.entity_id
_entity_poly.type
_entity_poly.pdbx_seq_one_letter_code
_entity_poly.pdbx_strand_id
1 'polypeptide(L)'
;MTYRPITQADTQNPASPIGEAIPDLSWYVLDADFNPVAQGCSGELHIGHAGLARGYHNRAALTAERFVPNPFSTDGGRLYRTGDLARYRASGGIEYAGRIDHQVKIRGFRIELGEIEARLQAQAHVREVTVLALE
;
A
#
# COMPACT_ATOMS: atom_id res chain seq x y z
N MET A 1 -6.60 8.30 -1.42
CA MET A 1 -7.85 9.06 -1.20
C MET A 1 -8.88 8.42 -2.10
N THR A 2 -9.79 7.66 -1.52
CA THR A 2 -10.90 6.99 -2.19
C THR A 2 -12.17 7.41 -1.47
N TYR A 3 -13.31 7.26 -2.12
CA TYR A 3 -14.60 7.59 -1.51
C TYR A 3 -15.54 6.40 -1.54
N ARG A 4 -16.26 6.22 -0.43
CA ARG A 4 -17.41 5.35 -0.31
C ARG A 4 -18.24 5.80 0.90
N PRO A 5 -19.56 5.97 0.78
CA PRO A 5 -20.42 6.18 1.94
C PRO A 5 -20.35 4.99 2.90
N ILE A 6 -20.19 5.26 4.20
CA ILE A 6 -20.26 4.21 5.23
C ILE A 6 -21.73 3.89 5.50
N THR A 7 -22.06 2.61 5.51
CA THR A 7 -23.41 2.09 5.75
C THR A 7 -23.44 1.24 7.01
N GLN A 8 -24.63 0.96 7.55
CA GLN A 8 -24.79 0.08 8.71
C GLN A 8 -24.26 -1.35 8.44
N ALA A 9 -24.32 -1.82 7.20
CA ALA A 9 -23.79 -3.13 6.83
C ALA A 9 -22.26 -3.22 7.02
N ASP A 10 -21.55 -2.09 6.95
CA ASP A 10 -20.09 -2.06 7.12
C ASP A 10 -19.68 -2.29 8.58
N THR A 11 -20.57 -2.05 9.55
CA THR A 11 -20.25 -2.34 10.97
C THR A 11 -20.37 -3.82 11.30
N GLN A 12 -20.99 -4.60 10.41
CA GLN A 12 -21.22 -6.04 10.57
C GLN A 12 -20.24 -6.89 9.76
N ASN A 13 -19.38 -6.26 8.94
CA ASN A 13 -18.45 -6.94 8.07
C ASN A 13 -17.01 -6.53 8.42
N PRO A 14 -16.11 -7.48 8.77
CA PRO A 14 -14.71 -7.17 9.04
C PRO A 14 -13.92 -6.78 7.78
N ALA A 15 -14.50 -6.92 6.59
CA ALA A 15 -13.90 -6.45 5.35
C ALA A 15 -13.56 -4.95 5.43
N SER A 16 -12.45 -4.58 4.82
CA SER A 16 -12.02 -3.18 4.72
C SER A 16 -12.16 -2.71 3.26
N PRO A 17 -13.37 -2.30 2.84
CA PRO A 17 -13.58 -1.77 1.49
C PRO A 17 -12.90 -0.42 1.35
N ILE A 18 -12.04 -0.29 0.33
CA ILE A 18 -11.32 0.96 0.06
C ILE A 18 -12.24 1.95 -0.67
N GLY A 19 -13.24 1.48 -1.40
CA GLY A 19 -14.20 2.31 -2.13
C GLY A 19 -13.81 2.50 -3.60
N GLU A 20 -14.07 3.68 -4.14
CA GLU A 20 -13.75 4.04 -5.52
C GLU A 20 -12.68 5.15 -5.57
N ALA A 21 -11.91 5.19 -6.67
CA ALA A 21 -10.93 6.24 -6.90
C ALA A 21 -11.61 7.62 -6.99
N ILE A 22 -11.03 8.62 -6.33
CA ILE A 22 -11.42 10.02 -6.58
C ILE A 22 -10.95 10.46 -7.99
N PRO A 23 -11.52 11.54 -8.56
CA PRO A 23 -11.03 12.09 -9.82
C PRO A 23 -9.51 12.28 -9.82
N ASP A 24 -8.89 12.01 -10.96
CA ASP A 24 -7.45 12.14 -11.21
C ASP A 24 -6.54 11.18 -10.39
N LEU A 25 -7.14 10.19 -9.72
CA LEU A 25 -6.42 9.05 -9.15
C LEU A 25 -6.62 7.82 -10.03
N SER A 26 -5.52 7.16 -10.40
CA SER A 26 -5.57 5.81 -10.98
C SER A 26 -5.03 4.81 -9.98
N TRP A 27 -5.50 3.57 -10.09
CA TRP A 27 -5.11 2.49 -9.21
C TRP A 27 -5.21 1.15 -9.93
N TYR A 28 -4.31 0.24 -9.56
CA TYR A 28 -4.18 -1.07 -10.16
C TYR A 28 -3.88 -2.09 -9.08
N VAL A 29 -4.48 -3.28 -9.16
CA VAL A 29 -4.02 -4.44 -8.37
C VAL A 29 -3.21 -5.33 -9.30
N LEU A 30 -1.92 -5.44 -9.04
CA LEU A 30 -0.96 -6.06 -9.94
C LEU A 30 -0.30 -7.27 -9.29
N ASP A 31 0.05 -8.26 -10.11
CA ASP A 31 0.96 -9.34 -9.71
C ASP A 31 2.43 -8.88 -9.72
N ALA A 32 3.34 -9.82 -9.43
CA ALA A 32 4.78 -9.55 -9.37
C ALA A 32 5.39 -9.15 -10.72
N ASP A 33 4.73 -9.49 -11.82
CA ASP A 33 5.16 -9.19 -13.19
C ASP A 33 4.46 -7.94 -13.76
N PHE A 34 3.78 -7.16 -12.90
CA PHE A 34 3.02 -5.96 -13.24
C PHE A 34 1.78 -6.20 -14.12
N ASN A 35 1.23 -7.42 -14.15
CA ASN A 35 -0.02 -7.69 -14.84
C ASN A 35 -1.23 -7.44 -13.93
N PRO A 36 -2.35 -6.90 -14.44
CA PRO A 36 -3.59 -6.80 -13.69
C PRO A 36 -4.10 -8.17 -13.24
N VAL A 37 -4.39 -8.31 -11.95
CA VAL A 37 -4.97 -9.57 -11.42
C VAL A 37 -6.45 -9.69 -11.76
N ALA A 38 -6.92 -10.93 -11.90
CA ALA A 38 -8.34 -11.20 -12.08
C ALA A 38 -9.17 -10.83 -10.83
N GLN A 39 -10.48 -10.68 -11.01
CA GLN A 39 -11.40 -10.40 -9.92
C GLN A 39 -11.32 -11.48 -8.82
N GLY A 40 -11.23 -11.05 -7.56
CA GLY A 40 -11.08 -11.93 -6.40
C GLY A 40 -9.65 -12.40 -6.11
N CYS A 41 -8.72 -12.30 -7.06
CA CYS A 41 -7.31 -12.60 -6.84
C CYS A 41 -6.61 -11.45 -6.09
N SER A 42 -5.67 -11.81 -5.22
CA SER A 42 -4.86 -10.84 -4.48
C SER A 42 -3.64 -10.42 -5.30
N GLY A 43 -3.32 -9.12 -5.24
CA GLY A 43 -2.08 -8.54 -5.77
C GLY A 43 -1.69 -7.29 -4.98
N GLU A 44 -0.59 -6.65 -5.37
CA GLU A 44 -0.15 -5.38 -4.76
C GLU A 44 -0.96 -4.21 -5.35
N LEU A 45 -1.49 -3.36 -4.47
CA LEU A 45 -2.11 -2.10 -4.85
C LEU A 45 -1.05 -1.09 -5.30
N HIS A 46 -1.24 -0.56 -6.49
CA HIS A 46 -0.43 0.49 -7.10
C HIS A 46 -1.29 1.72 -7.35
N ILE A 47 -0.72 2.91 -7.17
CA ILE A 47 -1.41 4.19 -7.37
C ILE A 47 -0.70 4.99 -8.46
N GLY A 48 -1.42 5.69 -9.32
CA GLY A 48 -0.86 6.53 -10.38
C GLY A 48 -1.57 7.86 -10.55
N HIS A 49 -1.14 8.60 -11.57
CA HIS A 49 -1.70 9.89 -12.01
C HIS A 49 -1.45 11.04 -11.01
N ALA A 50 -2.34 12.02 -10.93
CA ALA A 50 -2.11 13.31 -10.27
C ALA A 50 -1.92 13.22 -8.74
N GLY A 51 -2.35 12.10 -8.13
CA GLY A 51 -2.20 11.86 -6.69
C GLY A 51 -0.80 11.48 -6.21
N LEU A 52 0.18 11.39 -7.12
CA LEU A 52 1.54 10.99 -6.76
C LEU A 52 2.36 12.11 -6.12
N ALA A 53 3.07 11.78 -5.04
CA ALA A 53 4.12 12.63 -4.52
C ALA A 53 5.29 12.74 -5.52
N ARG A 54 6.12 13.78 -5.37
CA ARG A 54 7.35 13.93 -6.18
C ARG A 54 8.32 12.75 -5.97
N GLY A 55 8.42 12.29 -4.73
CA GLY A 55 9.32 11.23 -4.27
C GLY A 55 9.68 11.44 -2.80
N TYR A 56 10.66 10.69 -2.31
CA TYR A 56 11.21 10.85 -0.97
C TYR A 56 12.36 11.86 -0.99
N HIS A 57 12.27 12.89 -0.15
CA HIS A 57 13.27 13.96 -0.09
C HIS A 57 14.66 13.42 0.25
N ASN A 58 15.67 13.74 -0.57
CA ASN A 58 17.05 13.27 -0.45
C ASN A 58 17.22 11.75 -0.37
N ARG A 59 16.27 10.98 -0.92
CA ARG A 59 16.28 9.51 -0.94
C ARG A 59 15.97 9.01 -2.35
N ALA A 60 16.89 9.28 -3.29
CA ALA A 60 16.71 8.94 -4.71
C ALA A 60 16.52 7.44 -4.94
N ALA A 61 17.30 6.58 -4.26
CA ALA A 61 17.19 5.12 -4.38
C ALA A 61 15.81 4.61 -3.97
N LEU A 62 15.32 5.01 -2.78
CA LEU A 62 13.98 4.64 -2.30
C LEU A 62 12.88 5.21 -3.21
N THR A 63 13.09 6.41 -3.76
CA THR A 63 12.16 6.99 -4.73
C THR A 63 12.08 6.13 -5.99
N ALA A 64 13.20 5.70 -6.55
CA ALA A 64 13.22 4.85 -7.74
C ALA A 64 12.63 3.45 -7.47
N GLU A 65 12.83 2.91 -6.26
CA GLU A 65 12.26 1.63 -5.84
C GLU A 65 10.73 1.68 -5.74
N ARG A 66 10.18 2.77 -5.16
CA ARG A 66 8.74 2.88 -4.88
C ARG A 66 7.94 3.57 -5.97
N PHE A 67 8.56 4.45 -6.77
CA PHE A 67 7.93 5.16 -7.88
C PHE A 67 8.44 4.61 -9.21
N VAL A 68 7.78 3.57 -9.70
CA VAL A 68 8.17 2.79 -10.89
C VAL A 68 7.47 3.31 -12.15
N PRO A 69 7.95 2.97 -13.37
CA PRO A 69 7.24 3.30 -14.60
C PRO A 69 5.81 2.73 -14.63
N ASN A 70 4.86 3.49 -15.18
CA ASN A 70 3.49 3.02 -15.37
C ASN A 70 3.35 2.38 -16.77
N PRO A 71 3.22 1.04 -16.88
CA PRO A 71 3.06 0.38 -18.18
C PRO A 71 1.71 0.68 -18.85
N PHE A 72 0.74 1.21 -18.12
CA PHE A 72 -0.60 1.53 -18.62
C PHE A 72 -0.75 2.98 -19.08
N SER A 73 0.30 3.80 -18.93
CA SER A 73 0.31 5.20 -19.31
C SER A 73 0.92 5.37 -20.71
N THR A 74 0.33 6.27 -21.50
CA THR A 74 0.84 6.65 -22.83
C THR A 74 1.77 7.85 -22.79
N ASP A 75 1.90 8.53 -21.64
CA ASP A 75 2.63 9.77 -21.43
C ASP A 75 3.87 9.62 -20.54
N GLY A 76 4.30 8.39 -20.26
CA GLY A 76 5.49 8.12 -19.43
C GLY A 76 5.24 8.35 -17.93
N GLY A 77 4.00 8.16 -17.48
CA GLY A 77 3.59 8.27 -16.09
C GLY A 77 4.29 7.25 -15.17
N ARG A 78 4.08 7.42 -13.86
CA ARG A 78 4.64 6.56 -12.81
C ARG A 78 3.53 5.87 -12.02
N LEU A 79 3.88 4.78 -11.36
CA LEU A 79 3.09 4.13 -10.31
C LEU A 79 3.85 4.19 -8.98
N TYR A 80 3.13 4.40 -7.89
CA TYR A 80 3.61 4.25 -6.54
C TYR A 80 3.19 2.89 -5.98
N ARG A 81 4.18 2.10 -5.55
CA ARG A 81 4.04 0.80 -4.88
C ARG A 81 3.63 0.98 -3.42
N THR A 82 2.38 0.66 -3.06
CA THR A 82 1.89 0.94 -1.70
C THR A 82 2.35 -0.10 -0.66
N GLY A 83 2.72 -1.30 -1.11
CA GLY A 83 2.94 -2.47 -0.26
C GLY A 83 1.65 -3.03 0.37
N ASP A 84 0.48 -2.53 0.00
CA ASP A 84 -0.80 -3.09 0.44
C ASP A 84 -1.21 -4.22 -0.51
N LEU A 85 -1.61 -5.36 0.06
CA LEU A 85 -2.31 -6.41 -0.66
C LEU A 85 -3.78 -6.03 -0.80
N ALA A 86 -4.32 -6.22 -1.99
CA ALA A 86 -5.70 -5.91 -2.29
C ALA A 86 -6.29 -6.86 -3.34
N ARG A 87 -7.62 -6.84 -3.50
CA ARG A 87 -8.34 -7.60 -4.55
C ARG A 87 -9.54 -6.83 -5.07
N TYR A 88 -9.86 -7.03 -6.35
CA TYR A 88 -11.11 -6.51 -6.92
C TYR A 88 -12.31 -7.31 -6.40
N ARG A 89 -13.33 -6.61 -5.93
CA ARG A 89 -14.62 -7.18 -5.55
C ARG A 89 -15.52 -7.31 -6.77
N ALA A 90 -16.51 -8.21 -6.68
CA ALA A 90 -17.56 -8.33 -7.69
C ALA A 90 -18.38 -7.05 -7.90
N SER A 91 -18.43 -6.19 -6.89
CA SER A 91 -19.10 -4.90 -6.97
C SER A 91 -18.24 -3.81 -7.63
N GLY A 92 -17.05 -4.11 -8.17
CA GLY A 92 -16.16 -3.17 -8.87
C GLY A 92 -15.17 -2.40 -7.99
N GLY A 93 -15.41 -2.29 -6.68
CA GLY A 93 -14.48 -1.68 -5.73
C GLY A 93 -13.32 -2.60 -5.33
N ILE A 94 -12.34 -2.07 -4.60
CA ILE A 94 -11.21 -2.84 -4.07
C ILE A 94 -11.38 -3.08 -2.58
N GLU A 95 -10.98 -4.28 -2.15
CA GLU A 95 -10.89 -4.68 -0.76
C GLU A 95 -9.43 -4.78 -0.33
N TYR A 96 -9.10 -4.20 0.82
CA TYR A 96 -7.80 -4.36 1.45
C TYR A 96 -7.67 -5.78 2.04
N ALA A 97 -6.54 -6.43 1.77
CA ALA A 97 -6.27 -7.81 2.15
C ALA A 97 -5.05 -7.98 3.08
N GLY A 98 -4.31 -6.90 3.36
CA GLY A 98 -3.15 -6.93 4.27
C GLY A 98 -1.98 -6.13 3.73
N ARG A 99 -0.78 -6.38 4.28
CA ARG A 99 0.48 -5.80 3.81
C ARG A 99 1.44 -6.88 3.36
N ILE A 100 2.29 -6.53 2.39
CA ILE A 100 3.38 -7.38 1.91
C ILE A 100 4.60 -7.26 2.85
N ASP A 101 4.72 -6.11 3.52
CA ASP A 101 5.82 -5.80 4.43
C ASP A 101 5.35 -5.74 5.89
N HIS A 102 6.30 -5.46 6.78
CA HIS A 102 6.10 -5.41 8.23
C HIS A 102 5.59 -4.05 8.74
N GLN A 103 5.18 -3.15 7.84
CA GLN A 103 4.63 -1.86 8.26
C GLN A 103 3.30 -2.10 8.98
N VAL A 104 3.07 -1.36 10.08
CA VAL A 104 1.82 -1.46 10.84
C VAL A 104 1.16 -0.09 10.98
N LYS A 105 -0.13 -0.11 11.34
CA LYS A 105 -0.88 1.07 11.73
C LYS A 105 -1.31 0.93 13.18
N ILE A 106 -0.80 1.79 14.07
CA ILE A 106 -1.21 1.84 15.47
C ILE A 106 -1.93 3.16 15.69
N ARG A 107 -3.23 3.11 16.02
CA ARG A 107 -4.05 4.31 16.29
C ARG A 107 -3.97 5.38 15.19
N GLY A 108 -3.91 4.94 13.93
CA GLY A 108 -3.82 5.83 12.76
C GLY A 108 -2.39 6.26 12.38
N PHE A 109 -1.38 5.95 13.19
CA PHE A 109 0.03 6.24 12.88
C PHE A 109 0.65 5.10 12.08
N ARG A 110 1.33 5.44 10.99
CA ARG A 110 2.14 4.51 10.20
C ARG A 110 3.48 4.30 10.91
N ILE A 111 3.81 3.05 11.21
CA ILE A 111 5.04 2.68 11.89
C ILE A 111 5.77 1.63 11.07
N GLU A 112 7.05 1.88 10.83
CA GLU A 112 7.97 0.95 10.16
C GLU A 112 8.74 0.16 11.23
N LEU A 113 8.34 -1.09 11.51
CA LEU A 113 8.93 -1.88 12.60
C LEU A 113 10.44 -2.08 12.43
N GLY A 114 10.90 -2.25 11.19
CA GLY A 114 12.32 -2.38 10.86
C GLY A 114 13.16 -1.15 11.22
N GLU A 115 12.57 0.06 11.25
CA GLU A 115 13.28 1.25 11.75
C GLU A 115 13.56 1.12 13.25
N ILE A 116 12.58 0.66 14.02
CA ILE A 116 12.71 0.44 15.46
C ILE A 116 13.76 -0.66 15.73
N GLU A 117 13.67 -1.76 14.99
CA GLU A 117 14.65 -2.86 15.05
C GLU A 117 16.06 -2.36 14.79
N ALA A 118 16.28 -1.60 13.70
CA ALA A 118 17.60 -1.07 13.36
C ALA A 118 18.17 -0.15 14.45
N ARG A 119 17.33 0.67 15.10
CA ARG A 119 17.76 1.56 16.19
C ARG A 119 18.12 0.80 17.46
N LEU A 120 17.41 -0.27 17.76
CA LEU A 120 17.69 -1.14 18.92
C LEU A 120 18.93 -2.01 18.68
N GLN A 121 19.06 -2.59 17.48
CA GLN A 121 20.19 -3.42 17.08
C GLN A 121 21.53 -2.65 17.11
N ALA A 122 21.50 -1.32 16.93
CA ALA A 122 22.69 -0.47 17.01
C ALA A 122 23.25 -0.29 18.43
N GLN A 123 22.56 -0.78 19.48
CA GLN A 123 23.03 -0.67 20.86
C GLN A 123 24.09 -1.73 21.16
N ALA A 124 25.20 -1.35 21.80
CA ALA A 124 26.37 -2.21 21.99
C ALA A 124 26.09 -3.54 22.74
N HIS A 125 25.06 -3.58 23.59
CA HIS A 125 24.70 -4.76 24.38
C HIS A 125 23.57 -5.60 23.78
N VAL A 126 23.09 -5.25 22.58
CA VAL A 126 21.99 -5.93 21.91
C VAL A 126 22.54 -6.85 20.84
N ARG A 127 22.33 -8.16 21.00
CA ARG A 127 22.77 -9.17 20.03
C ARG A 127 21.80 -9.31 18.86
N GLU A 128 20.50 -9.34 19.15
CA GLU A 128 19.44 -9.57 18.17
C GLU A 128 18.16 -8.88 18.65
N VAL A 129 17.33 -8.43 17.70
CA VAL A 129 16.07 -7.73 17.96
C VAL A 129 15.00 -8.21 17.00
N THR A 130 13.79 -8.36 17.52
CA THR A 130 12.57 -8.32 16.71
C THR A 130 11.54 -7.42 17.38
N VAL A 131 10.75 -6.70 16.59
CA VAL A 131 9.67 -5.85 17.09
C VAL A 131 8.34 -6.37 16.58
N LEU A 132 7.40 -6.58 17.50
CA LEU A 132 6.04 -7.04 17.20
C LEU A 132 5.02 -5.96 17.59
N ALA A 133 4.00 -5.78 16.76
CA ALA A 133 2.79 -5.07 17.15
C ALA A 133 1.77 -6.09 17.65
N LEU A 134 1.32 -5.91 18.89
CA LEU A 134 0.29 -6.75 19.51
C LEU A 134 -1.07 -6.04 19.41
N GLU A 135 -2.13 -6.85 19.29
CA GLU A 135 -3.53 -6.38 19.27
C GLU A 135 -4.00 -5.89 20.65
#